data_AF-A0A8S3Z841-F1
#
_entry.id   AF-A0A8S3Z841-F1
#
_cell.length_a   1.000
_cell.length_b   1.000
_cell.length_c   1.000
_cell.angle_alpha   90.00
_cell.angle_beta   90.00
_cell.angle_gamma   90.00
#
_symmetry.space_group_name_H-M   'P 1'
#
loop_
_entity.id
_entity.type
_entity.pdbx_description
1 polymer ?
#
loop_
_entity_poly.entity_id
_entity_poly.type
_entity_poly.pdbx_seq_one_letter_code
_entity_poly.pdbx_strand_id
1 'polypeptide(L)'
;MAVSNPYSFHAQDTDILQYPTARVLDPTRPGRIEADFNVFEEAYFIPIPQLEDAQVLASGLKEEFCNRQNLLNSIAYINQELELLGLECLKFDGSKCTSGTVFIVNRMYDLLSLYHKTATVKNDLEVRNHRLICETEHQQSSALRLKRLQEQTDRELDQEREKTRQISLKYSQVCNKLRSEKEEVKRLTTVLQSRDLQHKHEHKKKEKEVSRLKERLHQLLADKMPDRKVGMELMNVINRRSEDGRRGTWKTGPDKQEEEMYQILISNYEDRQQELIQENGELRDCLLSLQRELSALHKRTADLSATSVANV
;
A
#
# COMPACT_ATOMS: atom_id res chain seq x y z
N MET A 1 -55.78 28.85 4.98
CA MET A 1 -54.75 27.99 5.62
C MET A 1 -53.68 27.71 4.59
N ALA A 2 -52.62 28.51 4.60
CA ALA A 2 -51.47 28.36 3.71
C ALA A 2 -50.33 27.73 4.53
N VAL A 3 -49.82 26.60 4.06
CA VAL A 3 -48.76 25.84 4.73
C VAL A 3 -47.41 26.40 4.30
N SER A 4 -46.64 26.84 5.28
CA SER A 4 -45.33 27.46 5.20
C SER A 4 -44.25 26.45 4.80
N ASN A 5 -43.42 26.83 3.81
CA ASN A 5 -42.27 26.09 3.32
C ASN A 5 -41.01 26.49 4.12
N PRO A 6 -40.29 25.58 4.82
CA PRO A 6 -39.21 25.96 5.73
C PRO A 6 -37.80 25.75 5.15
N TYR A 7 -37.57 26.02 3.86
CA TYR A 7 -36.21 26.02 3.29
C TYR A 7 -36.04 27.16 2.28
N SER A 8 -35.79 28.36 2.81
CA SER A 8 -35.29 29.52 2.07
C SER A 8 -33.87 29.80 2.56
N PHE A 9 -32.88 29.36 1.79
CA PHE A 9 -31.46 29.63 2.04
C PHE A 9 -31.15 31.06 1.57
N HIS A 10 -30.98 31.99 2.51
CA HIS A 10 -30.38 33.30 2.24
C HIS A 10 -28.87 33.11 2.13
N ALA A 11 -28.32 33.32 0.93
CA ALA A 11 -26.88 33.47 0.75
C ALA A 11 -26.47 34.84 1.33
N GLN A 12 -25.72 34.82 2.42
CA GLN A 12 -24.95 35.97 2.89
C GLN A 12 -23.49 35.71 2.53
N ASP A 13 -22.91 36.70 1.85
CA ASP A 13 -21.50 36.78 1.47
C ASP A 13 -20.60 36.60 2.71
N THR A 14 -19.75 35.57 2.66
CA THR A 14 -18.59 35.44 3.55
C THR A 14 -17.33 35.33 2.70
N ASP A 15 -16.59 36.44 2.67
CA ASP A 15 -15.20 36.48 2.24
C ASP A 15 -14.36 35.55 3.10
N ILE A 16 -13.91 34.42 2.54
CA ILE A 16 -12.93 33.53 3.17
C ILE A 16 -11.84 33.19 2.15
N LEU A 17 -10.71 33.87 2.32
CA LEU A 17 -9.32 33.48 2.03
C LEU A 17 -9.09 32.45 0.90
N GLN A 18 -8.62 32.97 -0.24
CA GLN A 18 -7.95 32.21 -1.29
C GLN A 18 -6.74 31.44 -0.74
N TYR A 19 -6.84 30.11 -0.70
CA TYR A 19 -5.68 29.23 -0.68
C TYR A 19 -5.16 29.03 -2.10
N PRO A 20 -3.82 29.01 -2.33
CA PRO A 20 -3.28 28.81 -3.66
C PRO A 20 -3.58 27.39 -4.17
N THR A 21 -4.15 27.35 -5.37
CA THR A 21 -4.49 26.14 -6.13
C THR A 21 -3.26 25.24 -6.31
N ALA A 22 -3.33 24.02 -5.77
CA ALA A 22 -2.36 22.96 -6.04
C ALA A 22 -2.37 22.65 -7.56
N ARG A 23 -1.21 22.79 -8.20
CA ARG A 23 -0.99 22.31 -9.57
C ARG A 23 -1.24 20.80 -9.61
N VAL A 24 -2.20 20.40 -10.44
CA VAL A 24 -2.39 19.01 -10.86
C VAL A 24 -1.14 18.58 -11.63
N LEU A 25 -0.35 17.67 -11.05
CA LEU A 25 0.76 17.02 -11.74
C LEU A 25 0.17 15.91 -12.64
N ASP A 26 0.37 16.11 -13.94
CA ASP A 26 0.03 15.22 -15.05
C ASP A 26 0.64 13.80 -14.88
N PRO A 27 -0.14 12.71 -15.02
CA PRO A 27 0.32 11.35 -14.77
C PRO A 27 1.11 10.69 -15.93
N THR A 28 1.58 11.46 -16.92
CA THR A 28 2.24 10.88 -18.12
C THR A 28 3.66 11.41 -18.40
N ARG A 29 4.58 11.31 -17.44
CA ARG A 29 6.03 11.45 -17.71
C ARG A 29 6.86 10.34 -17.04
N PRO A 30 7.57 9.49 -17.80
CA PRO A 30 8.58 8.60 -17.25
C PRO A 30 9.86 9.42 -17.03
N GLY A 31 9.96 10.05 -15.86
CA GLY A 31 11.19 10.68 -15.39
C GLY A 31 12.07 9.65 -14.70
N ARG A 32 12.68 8.74 -15.46
CA ARG A 32 13.78 7.90 -14.99
C ARG A 32 14.97 8.83 -14.70
N ILE A 33 15.11 9.26 -13.45
CA ILE A 33 16.35 9.85 -12.96
C ILE A 33 17.17 8.68 -12.43
N GLU A 34 17.82 7.96 -13.35
CA GLU A 34 19.03 7.22 -13.01
C GLU A 34 20.09 8.26 -12.69
N ALA A 35 20.15 8.67 -11.43
CA ALA A 35 21.34 9.30 -10.91
C ALA A 35 22.34 8.18 -10.66
N ASP A 36 23.26 7.99 -11.60
CA ASP A 36 24.48 7.20 -11.42
C ASP A 36 25.26 7.78 -10.24
N PHE A 37 24.97 7.28 -9.04
CA PHE A 37 25.70 7.54 -7.80
C PHE A 37 26.86 6.55 -7.61
N ASN A 38 27.44 6.05 -8.72
CA ASN A 38 28.56 5.11 -8.72
C ASN A 38 29.94 5.76 -8.99
N VAL A 39 30.10 7.07 -8.74
CA VAL A 39 31.38 7.78 -9.00
C VAL A 39 32.10 8.21 -7.71
N PHE A 40 31.66 7.78 -6.53
CA PHE A 40 32.27 8.21 -5.26
C PHE A 40 32.82 7.08 -4.37
N GLU A 41 33.12 5.90 -4.95
CA GLU A 41 33.63 4.76 -4.17
C GLU A 41 35.15 4.56 -4.19
N GLU A 42 35.94 5.38 -4.90
CA GLU A 42 37.38 5.09 -5.10
C GLU A 42 38.38 6.17 -4.64
N ALA A 43 37.95 7.21 -3.94
CA ALA A 43 38.87 8.21 -3.42
C ALA A 43 38.72 8.34 -1.90
N TYR A 44 39.85 8.42 -1.20
CA TYR A 44 39.99 8.66 0.24
C TYR A 44 40.02 7.44 1.17
N PHE A 45 40.74 6.39 0.77
CA PHE A 45 41.54 5.65 1.74
C PHE A 45 42.98 6.18 1.65
N ILE A 46 43.29 7.23 2.39
CA ILE A 46 44.69 7.61 2.63
C ILE A 46 45.15 6.71 3.77
N PRO A 47 46.04 5.73 3.55
CA PRO A 47 46.57 4.92 4.63
C PRO A 47 47.32 5.87 5.58
N ILE A 48 46.81 6.02 6.80
CA ILE A 48 47.55 6.66 7.89
C ILE A 48 48.73 5.71 8.16
N PRO A 49 49.99 6.13 8.00
CA PRO A 49 51.13 5.31 8.38
C PRO A 49 50.98 5.01 9.87
N GLN A 50 50.83 3.73 10.19
CA GLN A 50 50.75 3.28 11.57
C GLN A 50 52.03 3.72 12.30
N LEU A 51 51.84 4.19 13.52
CA LEU A 51 52.86 4.70 14.44
C LEU A 51 53.83 3.59 14.93
N GLU A 52 54.18 2.60 14.09
CA GLU A 52 55.05 1.48 14.44
C GLU A 52 56.55 1.79 14.23
N ASP A 53 56.90 2.86 13.50
CA ASP A 53 58.30 3.15 13.15
C ASP A 53 59.11 3.87 14.25
N ALA A 54 58.49 4.23 15.38
CA ALA A 54 59.20 4.92 16.46
C ALA A 54 60.19 4.00 17.21
N GLN A 55 60.03 2.67 17.15
CA GLN A 55 60.92 1.73 17.83
C GLN A 55 62.10 1.27 16.96
N VAL A 56 62.05 1.42 15.63
CA VAL A 56 63.09 0.91 14.71
C VAL A 56 64.28 1.88 14.59
N LEU A 57 64.12 3.15 14.93
CA LEU A 57 65.22 4.14 14.89
C LEU A 57 66.15 4.10 16.12
N ALA A 58 65.83 3.33 17.17
CA ALA A 58 66.61 3.33 18.41
C ALA A 58 67.83 2.38 18.40
N SER A 59 67.99 1.51 17.39
CA SER A 59 68.96 0.40 17.43
C SER A 59 70.03 0.40 16.33
N GLY A 60 70.22 1.50 15.59
CA GLY A 60 71.23 1.58 14.52
C GLY A 60 72.05 2.87 14.55
N LEU A 61 73.37 2.72 14.77
CA LEU A 61 74.48 3.67 14.53
C LEU A 61 74.72 4.77 15.58
N LYS A 62 75.70 4.53 16.47
CA LYS A 62 76.49 5.57 17.15
C LYS A 62 77.54 6.15 16.17
N GLU A 63 77.11 6.70 15.04
CA GLU A 63 77.93 7.66 14.32
C GLU A 63 77.54 9.05 14.83
N GLU A 64 78.46 9.70 15.53
CA GLU A 64 78.23 11.07 15.99
C GLU A 64 78.02 11.96 14.77
N PHE A 65 76.81 12.53 14.64
CA PHE A 65 76.40 13.44 13.55
C PHE A 65 77.42 14.57 13.30
N CYS A 66 78.10 15.02 14.37
CA CYS A 66 79.12 16.04 14.31
C CYS A 66 80.44 15.52 14.91
N ASN A 67 81.52 15.62 14.14
CA ASN A 67 82.90 15.32 14.50
C ASN A 67 83.82 16.48 14.09
N ARG A 68 85.09 16.48 14.52
CA ARG A 68 86.00 17.64 14.31
C ARG A 68 86.26 17.96 12.83
N GLN A 69 86.06 17.00 11.93
CA GLN A 69 86.37 17.13 10.50
C GLN A 69 85.14 17.61 9.71
N ASN A 70 83.92 17.31 10.17
CA ASN A 70 82.67 17.65 9.48
C ASN A 70 81.89 18.82 10.11
N LEU A 71 82.39 19.42 11.20
CA LEU A 71 81.72 20.46 11.99
C LEU A 71 81.07 21.58 11.14
N LEU A 72 81.79 22.13 10.16
CA LEU A 72 81.27 23.20 9.31
C LEU A 72 80.11 22.74 8.41
N ASN A 73 80.20 21.52 7.88
CA ASN A 73 79.14 20.93 7.05
C ASN A 73 77.90 20.59 7.91
N SER A 74 78.12 20.06 9.12
CA SER A 74 77.04 19.78 10.07
C SER A 74 76.33 21.05 10.54
N ILE A 75 77.06 22.15 10.77
CA ILE A 75 76.47 23.47 11.08
C ILE A 75 75.69 24.02 9.89
N ALA A 76 76.21 23.91 8.66
CA ALA A 76 75.51 24.35 7.45
C ALA A 76 74.18 23.59 7.27
N TYR A 77 74.18 22.27 7.48
CA TYR A 77 72.97 21.45 7.43
C TYR A 77 71.96 21.84 8.52
N ILE A 78 72.40 21.98 9.77
CA ILE A 78 71.50 22.43 10.85
C ILE A 78 70.92 23.80 10.55
N ASN A 79 71.72 24.73 10.01
CA ASN A 79 71.24 26.06 9.66
C ASN A 79 70.19 26.02 8.54
N GLN A 80 70.35 25.13 7.55
CA GLN A 80 69.33 24.92 6.53
C GLN A 80 68.02 24.37 7.13
N GLU A 81 68.10 23.38 8.02
CA GLU A 81 66.91 22.83 8.69
C GLU A 81 66.24 23.84 9.61
N LEU A 82 67.02 24.64 10.35
CA LEU A 82 66.51 25.74 11.16
C LEU A 82 65.79 26.76 10.28
N GLU A 83 66.34 27.13 9.12
CA GLU A 83 65.72 28.06 8.19
C GLU A 83 64.40 27.51 7.61
N LEU A 84 64.34 26.21 7.27
CA LEU A 84 63.11 25.53 6.86
C LEU A 84 62.03 25.54 7.95
N LEU A 85 62.45 25.47 9.22
CA LEU A 85 61.58 25.59 10.39
C LEU A 85 61.28 27.06 10.78
N GLY A 86 61.82 28.04 10.05
CA GLY A 86 61.65 29.47 10.33
C GLY A 86 62.42 29.97 11.55
N LEU A 87 63.44 29.23 12.00
CA LEU A 87 64.29 29.55 13.14
C LEU A 87 65.61 30.20 12.67
N GLU A 88 66.15 31.10 13.50
CA GLU A 88 67.40 31.80 13.17
C GLU A 88 68.62 30.87 13.21
N CYS A 89 69.49 30.98 12.21
CA CYS A 89 70.69 30.14 12.05
C CYS A 89 71.73 30.32 13.18
N LEU A 90 72.43 29.23 13.50
CA LEU A 90 73.58 29.24 14.40
C LEU A 90 74.73 30.04 13.79
N LYS A 91 75.21 31.04 14.53
CA LYS A 91 76.43 31.80 14.19
C LYS A 91 77.59 31.28 15.01
N PHE A 92 78.52 30.60 14.35
CA PHE A 92 79.75 30.11 14.98
C PHE A 92 80.86 31.15 14.78
N ASP A 93 81.21 31.88 15.84
CA ASP A 93 82.42 32.71 15.89
C ASP A 93 83.51 31.96 16.66
N GLY A 94 84.68 31.76 16.05
CA GLY A 94 85.76 30.91 16.59
C GLY A 94 86.43 31.46 17.85
N SER A 95 85.95 32.57 18.41
CA SER A 95 86.49 33.26 19.57
C SER A 95 85.52 33.22 20.75
N LYS A 96 85.91 32.49 21.81
CA LYS A 96 85.26 32.33 23.14
C LYS A 96 83.93 31.54 23.17
N CYS A 97 84.05 30.29 23.64
CA CYS A 97 82.98 29.28 23.79
C CYS A 97 81.76 29.68 24.63
N THR A 98 81.83 30.68 25.51
CA THR A 98 80.70 31.02 26.39
C THR A 98 79.51 31.61 25.64
N SER A 99 79.74 32.34 24.54
CA SER A 99 78.68 32.92 23.71
C SER A 99 77.97 31.86 22.87
N GLY A 100 78.73 31.00 22.19
CA GLY A 100 78.18 29.94 21.31
C GLY A 100 77.31 28.92 22.03
N THR A 101 77.67 28.52 23.25
CA THR A 101 76.85 27.60 24.05
C THR A 101 75.49 28.18 24.39
N VAL A 102 75.41 29.48 24.73
CA VAL A 102 74.13 30.15 25.03
C VAL A 102 73.23 30.20 23.79
N PHE A 103 73.78 30.51 22.61
CA PHE A 103 73.03 30.48 21.36
C PHE A 103 72.49 29.07 21.04
N ILE A 104 73.32 28.04 21.17
CA ILE A 104 72.91 26.65 20.93
C ILE A 104 71.81 26.23 21.91
N VAL A 105 71.97 26.52 23.20
CA VAL A 105 70.96 26.18 24.23
C VAL A 105 69.63 26.89 23.94
N ASN A 106 69.67 28.18 23.57
CA ASN A 106 68.45 28.90 23.19
C ASN A 106 67.79 28.29 21.94
N ARG A 107 68.56 27.92 20.91
CA ARG A 107 68.02 27.25 19.72
C ARG A 107 67.46 25.87 20.01
N MET A 108 68.11 25.10 20.88
CA MET A 108 67.56 23.84 21.35
C MET A 108 66.24 24.05 22.10
N TYR A 109 66.13 25.11 22.90
CA TYR A 109 64.89 25.49 23.56
C TYR A 109 63.78 25.85 22.54
N ASP A 110 64.10 26.61 21.50
CA ASP A 110 63.13 26.97 20.45
C ASP A 110 62.67 25.74 19.65
N LEU A 111 63.58 24.82 19.32
CA LEU A 111 63.25 23.54 18.69
C LEU A 111 62.35 22.68 19.58
N LEU A 112 62.66 22.57 20.88
CA LEU A 112 61.82 21.86 21.84
C LEU A 112 60.44 22.50 21.96
N SER A 113 60.37 23.83 22.02
CA SER A 113 59.11 24.58 22.07
C SER A 113 58.28 24.35 20.80
N LEU A 114 58.90 24.40 19.62
CA LEU A 114 58.25 24.15 18.34
C LEU A 114 57.77 22.69 18.24
N TYR A 115 58.58 21.73 18.66
CA TYR A 115 58.21 20.32 18.72
C TYR A 115 56.98 20.10 19.60
N HIS A 116 56.97 20.65 20.82
CA HIS A 116 55.82 20.52 21.71
C HIS A 116 54.55 21.14 21.11
N LYS A 117 54.65 22.35 20.52
CA LYS A 117 53.51 22.99 19.83
C LYS A 117 52.99 22.13 18.67
N THR A 118 53.90 21.63 17.85
CA THR A 118 53.56 20.80 16.69
C THR A 118 52.92 19.48 17.11
N ALA A 119 53.44 18.84 18.16
CA ALA A 119 52.89 17.63 18.73
C ALA A 119 51.47 17.85 19.28
N THR A 120 51.21 18.96 19.97
CA THR A 120 49.86 19.33 20.42
C THR A 120 48.90 19.51 19.25
N VAL A 121 49.28 20.30 18.24
CA VAL A 121 48.44 20.51 17.04
C VAL A 121 48.17 19.21 16.31
N LYS A 122 49.18 18.35 16.17
CA LYS A 122 49.02 17.02 15.54
C LYS A 122 48.00 16.18 16.31
N ASN A 123 48.13 16.09 17.63
CA ASN A 123 47.19 15.35 18.47
C ASN A 123 45.76 15.91 18.36
N ASP A 124 45.59 17.24 18.34
CA ASP A 124 44.28 17.88 18.17
C ASP A 124 43.66 17.55 16.79
N LEU A 125 44.49 17.50 15.74
CA LEU A 125 44.05 17.10 14.41
C LEU A 125 43.67 15.62 14.34
N GLU A 126 44.42 14.73 15.00
CA GLU A 126 44.11 13.30 15.07
C GLU A 126 42.77 13.06 15.79
N VAL A 127 42.53 13.72 16.93
CA VAL A 127 41.25 13.65 17.65
C VAL A 127 40.10 14.17 16.79
N ARG A 128 40.29 15.30 16.10
CA ARG A 128 39.28 15.86 15.21
C ARG A 128 38.99 14.94 14.02
N ASN A 129 40.02 14.35 13.43
CA ASN A 129 39.91 13.42 12.32
C ASN A 129 39.12 12.18 12.74
N HIS A 130 39.47 11.60 13.88
CA HIS A 130 38.76 10.43 14.43
C HIS A 130 37.27 10.73 14.65
N ARG A 131 36.94 11.91 15.21
CA ARG A 131 35.54 12.35 15.37
C ARG A 131 34.80 12.44 14.03
N LEU A 132 35.44 13.02 13.00
CA LEU A 132 34.85 13.16 11.67
C LEU A 132 34.62 11.82 10.99
N ILE A 133 35.52 10.85 11.18
CA ILE A 133 35.33 9.47 10.69
C ILE A 133 34.07 8.87 11.32
N CYS A 134 33.96 8.89 12.65
CA CYS A 134 32.79 8.36 13.34
C CYS A 134 31.48 9.05 12.92
N GLU A 135 31.51 10.38 12.73
CA GLU A 135 30.35 11.13 12.25
C GLU A 135 29.95 10.74 10.83
N THR A 136 30.94 10.55 9.95
CA THR A 136 30.73 10.11 8.57
C THR A 136 30.13 8.70 8.54
N GLU A 137 30.67 7.77 9.30
CA GLU A 137 30.14 6.39 9.42
C GLU A 137 28.70 6.39 9.93
N HIS A 138 28.39 7.22 10.93
CA HIS A 138 27.02 7.37 11.44
C HIS A 138 26.07 7.88 10.36
N GLN A 139 26.47 8.92 9.63
CA GLN A 139 25.69 9.50 8.54
C GLN A 139 25.47 8.49 7.40
N GLN A 140 26.51 7.75 7.00
CA GLN A 140 26.42 6.71 5.98
C GLN A 140 25.45 5.58 6.40
N SER A 141 25.55 5.11 7.64
CA SER A 141 24.64 4.10 8.18
C SER A 141 23.17 4.59 8.18
N SER A 142 22.95 5.84 8.60
CA SER A 142 21.63 6.47 8.55
C SER A 142 21.09 6.59 7.12
N ALA A 143 21.93 7.01 6.17
CA ALA A 143 21.57 7.12 4.76
C ALA A 143 21.18 5.77 4.16
N LEU A 144 21.94 4.71 4.43
CA LEU A 144 21.60 3.35 3.99
C LEU A 144 20.27 2.86 4.58
N ARG A 145 20.01 3.15 5.86
CA ARG A 145 18.74 2.81 6.50
C ARG A 145 17.56 3.54 5.85
N LEU A 146 17.70 4.84 5.59
CA LEU A 146 16.67 5.64 4.92
C LEU A 146 16.42 5.16 3.50
N LYS A 147 17.47 4.80 2.76
CA LYS A 147 17.36 4.23 1.41
C LYS A 147 16.57 2.91 1.41
N ARG A 148 16.85 2.00 2.35
CA ARG A 148 16.07 0.75 2.49
C ARG A 148 14.61 1.01 2.80
N LEU A 149 14.32 1.97 3.68
CA LEU A 149 12.95 2.34 4.01
C LEU A 149 12.23 2.94 2.79
N GLN A 150 12.90 3.79 2.02
CA GLN A 150 12.37 4.34 0.78
C GLN A 150 12.02 3.22 -0.21
N GLU A 151 12.96 2.31 -0.47
CA GLU A 151 12.73 1.17 -1.37
C GLU A 151 11.59 0.27 -0.89
N GLN A 152 11.39 0.13 0.41
CA GLN A 152 10.25 -0.59 0.97
C GLN A 152 8.95 0.16 0.71
N THR A 153 8.90 1.46 1.00
CA THR A 153 7.69 2.27 0.77
C THR A 153 7.32 2.38 -0.70
N ASP A 154 8.31 2.38 -1.61
CA ASP A 154 8.07 2.38 -3.06
C ASP A 154 7.42 1.07 -3.51
N ARG A 155 7.88 -0.08 -2.98
CA ARG A 155 7.25 -1.39 -3.25
C ARG A 155 5.83 -1.46 -2.73
N GLU A 156 5.58 -0.95 -1.51
CA GLU A 156 4.25 -0.89 -0.91
C GLU A 156 3.31 0.01 -1.73
N LEU A 157 3.80 1.16 -2.19
CA LEU A 157 3.06 2.08 -3.06
C LEU A 157 2.64 1.41 -4.37
N ASP A 158 3.55 0.68 -5.02
CA ASP A 158 3.24 -0.03 -6.27
C ASP A 158 2.23 -1.16 -6.07
N GLN A 159 2.29 -1.87 -4.94
CA GLN A 159 1.27 -2.86 -4.57
C GLN A 159 -0.11 -2.22 -4.40
N GLU A 160 -0.20 -1.09 -3.69
CA GLU A 160 -1.46 -0.38 -3.48
C GLU A 160 -2.02 0.24 -4.78
N ARG A 161 -1.14 0.71 -5.66
CA ARG A 161 -1.52 1.18 -7.01
C ARG A 161 -2.16 0.06 -7.83
N GLU A 162 -1.58 -1.13 -7.82
CA GLU A 162 -2.15 -2.27 -8.55
C GLU A 162 -3.47 -2.74 -7.95
N LYS A 163 -3.60 -2.79 -6.61
CA LYS A 163 -4.89 -3.06 -5.94
C LYS A 163 -5.95 -2.05 -6.35
N THR A 164 -5.60 -0.77 -6.36
CA THR A 164 -6.50 0.32 -6.79
C THR A 164 -6.93 0.13 -8.25
N ARG A 165 -6.00 -0.21 -9.14
CA ARG A 165 -6.30 -0.49 -10.55
C ARG A 165 -7.27 -1.66 -10.70
N GLN A 166 -7.06 -2.76 -9.97
CA GLN A 166 -7.95 -3.93 -10.02
C GLN A 166 -9.36 -3.62 -9.51
N ILE A 167 -9.47 -2.89 -8.40
CA ILE A 167 -10.78 -2.48 -7.85
C ILE A 167 -11.49 -1.54 -8.83
N SER A 168 -10.77 -0.58 -9.42
CA SER A 168 -11.32 0.33 -10.43
C SER A 168 -11.85 -0.42 -11.67
N LEU A 169 -11.12 -1.43 -12.15
CA LEU A 169 -11.58 -2.29 -13.24
C LEU A 169 -12.84 -3.07 -12.88
N LYS A 170 -12.88 -3.70 -11.70
CA LYS A 170 -14.07 -4.42 -11.22
C LYS A 170 -15.26 -3.49 -11.07
N TYR A 171 -15.05 -2.28 -10.54
CA TYR A 171 -16.08 -1.25 -10.42
C TYR A 171 -16.64 -0.88 -11.80
N SER A 172 -15.77 -0.58 -12.77
CA SER A 172 -16.18 -0.26 -14.15
C SER A 172 -17.00 -1.40 -14.79
N GLN A 173 -16.57 -2.66 -14.60
CA GLN A 173 -17.31 -3.83 -15.09
C GLN A 173 -18.72 -3.92 -14.47
N VAL A 174 -18.84 -3.74 -13.15
CA VAL A 174 -20.15 -3.76 -12.46
C VAL A 174 -21.03 -2.61 -12.94
N CYS A 175 -20.48 -1.40 -13.10
CA CYS A 175 -21.21 -0.26 -13.64
C CYS A 175 -21.75 -0.53 -15.06
N ASN A 176 -20.96 -1.16 -15.92
CA ASN A 176 -21.38 -1.53 -17.27
C ASN A 176 -22.49 -2.58 -17.25
N LYS A 177 -22.37 -3.62 -16.42
CA LYS A 177 -23.44 -4.62 -16.23
C LYS A 177 -24.72 -3.96 -15.73
N LEU A 178 -24.64 -3.12 -14.70
CA LEU A 178 -25.79 -2.39 -14.16
C LEU A 178 -26.46 -1.51 -15.22
N ARG A 179 -25.68 -0.87 -16.10
CA ARG A 179 -26.23 -0.08 -17.22
C ARG A 179 -26.99 -0.97 -18.20
N SER A 180 -26.41 -2.09 -18.60
CA SER A 180 -27.05 -3.07 -19.49
C SER A 180 -28.36 -3.60 -18.90
N GLU A 181 -28.38 -4.00 -17.64
CA GLU A 181 -29.58 -4.47 -16.97
C GLU A 181 -30.66 -3.39 -16.88
N LYS A 182 -30.27 -2.13 -16.62
CA LYS A 182 -31.22 -1.00 -16.65
C LYS A 182 -31.83 -0.77 -18.03
N GLU A 183 -31.05 -0.94 -19.10
CA GLU A 183 -31.55 -0.82 -20.47
C GLU A 183 -32.51 -1.97 -20.80
N GLU A 184 -32.21 -3.19 -20.37
CA GLU A 184 -33.06 -4.35 -20.58
C GLU A 184 -34.39 -4.24 -19.81
N VAL A 185 -34.35 -3.80 -18.54
CA VAL A 185 -35.57 -3.53 -17.76
C VAL A 185 -36.45 -2.49 -18.45
N LYS A 186 -35.87 -1.41 -18.98
CA LYS A 186 -36.63 -0.39 -19.73
C LYS A 186 -37.25 -0.99 -21.00
N ARG A 187 -36.50 -1.80 -21.74
CA ARG A 187 -36.97 -2.48 -22.95
C ARG A 187 -38.14 -3.41 -22.64
N LEU A 188 -38.00 -4.28 -21.65
CA LEU A 188 -39.04 -5.22 -21.22
C LEU A 188 -40.28 -4.49 -20.69
N THR A 189 -40.09 -3.43 -19.91
CA THR A 189 -41.19 -2.59 -19.42
C THR A 189 -42.01 -2.01 -20.58
N THR A 190 -41.33 -1.52 -21.63
CA THR A 190 -41.99 -1.00 -22.83
C THR A 190 -42.78 -2.10 -23.57
N VAL A 191 -42.20 -3.29 -23.70
CA VAL A 191 -42.88 -4.45 -24.30
C VAL A 191 -44.12 -4.85 -23.49
N LEU A 192 -44.02 -4.91 -22.17
CA LEU A 192 -45.13 -5.23 -21.27
C LEU A 192 -46.26 -4.20 -21.38
N GLN A 193 -45.94 -2.90 -21.35
CA GLN A 193 -46.93 -1.83 -21.54
C GLN A 193 -47.67 -1.95 -22.89
N SER A 194 -46.94 -2.26 -23.96
CA SER A 194 -47.55 -2.52 -25.28
C SER A 194 -48.46 -3.74 -25.26
N ARG A 195 -48.07 -4.82 -24.56
CA ARG A 195 -48.88 -6.04 -24.43
C ARG A 195 -50.14 -5.80 -23.61
N ASP A 196 -50.05 -5.08 -22.50
CA ASP A 196 -51.21 -4.69 -21.70
C ASP A 196 -52.23 -3.89 -22.51
N LEU A 197 -51.75 -2.95 -23.33
CA LEU A 197 -52.61 -2.18 -24.22
C LEU A 197 -53.30 -3.08 -25.25
N GLN A 198 -52.55 -4.01 -25.87
CA GLN A 198 -53.09 -4.98 -26.81
C GLN A 198 -54.17 -5.86 -26.15
N HIS A 199 -53.88 -6.44 -24.98
CA HIS A 199 -54.82 -7.27 -24.25
C HIS A 199 -56.07 -6.50 -23.84
N LYS A 200 -55.93 -5.26 -23.38
CA LYS A 200 -57.08 -4.37 -23.08
C LYS A 200 -57.95 -4.14 -24.33
N HIS A 201 -57.35 -3.95 -25.50
CA HIS A 201 -58.09 -3.78 -26.75
C HIS A 201 -58.80 -5.07 -27.17
N GLU A 202 -58.11 -6.21 -27.14
CA GLU A 202 -58.70 -7.52 -27.45
C GLU A 202 -59.84 -7.89 -26.50
N HIS A 203 -59.67 -7.62 -25.19
CA HIS A 203 -60.70 -7.80 -24.18
C HIS A 203 -61.95 -6.98 -24.51
N LYS A 204 -61.82 -5.68 -24.75
CA LYS A 204 -62.94 -4.80 -25.13
C LYS A 204 -63.62 -5.26 -26.42
N LYS A 205 -62.88 -5.79 -27.39
CA LYS A 205 -63.44 -6.34 -28.63
C LYS A 205 -64.29 -7.57 -28.34
N LYS A 206 -63.79 -8.51 -27.53
CA LYS A 206 -64.53 -9.72 -27.11
C LYS A 206 -65.76 -9.37 -26.27
N GLU A 207 -65.65 -8.41 -25.35
CA GLU A 207 -66.80 -7.94 -24.56
C GLU A 207 -67.93 -7.42 -25.45
N LYS A 208 -67.60 -6.61 -26.47
CA LYS A 208 -68.58 -6.11 -27.44
C LYS A 208 -69.22 -7.25 -28.24
N GLU A 209 -68.45 -8.26 -28.64
CA GLU A 209 -68.97 -9.43 -29.35
C GLU A 209 -69.91 -10.26 -28.48
N VAL A 210 -69.52 -10.54 -27.23
CA VAL A 210 -70.38 -11.22 -26.25
C VAL A 210 -71.67 -10.42 -26.02
N SER A 211 -71.58 -9.10 -25.90
CA SER A 211 -72.77 -8.27 -25.73
C SER A 211 -73.70 -8.33 -26.94
N ARG A 212 -73.17 -8.29 -28.17
CA ARG A 212 -73.97 -8.45 -29.41
C ARG A 212 -74.62 -9.83 -29.51
N LEU A 213 -73.89 -10.90 -29.16
CA LEU A 213 -74.42 -12.26 -29.17
C LEU A 213 -75.51 -12.44 -28.12
N LYS A 214 -75.34 -11.86 -26.93
CA LYS A 214 -76.37 -11.80 -25.89
C LYS A 214 -77.61 -11.09 -26.40
N GLU A 215 -77.48 -9.90 -27.00
CA GLU A 215 -78.62 -9.14 -27.55
C GLU A 215 -79.37 -9.94 -28.62
N ARG A 216 -78.64 -10.57 -29.56
CA ARG A 216 -79.24 -11.44 -30.57
C ARG A 216 -79.98 -12.65 -29.96
N LEU A 217 -79.43 -13.25 -28.90
CA LEU A 217 -80.09 -14.33 -28.19
C LEU A 217 -81.39 -13.85 -27.52
N HIS A 218 -81.38 -12.69 -26.85
CA HIS A 218 -82.58 -12.12 -26.25
C HIS A 218 -83.64 -11.84 -27.32
N GLN A 219 -83.24 -11.28 -28.46
CA GLN A 219 -84.16 -11.06 -29.59
C GLN A 219 -84.77 -12.38 -30.08
N LEU A 220 -83.95 -13.41 -30.30
CA LEU A 220 -84.44 -14.73 -30.74
C LEU A 220 -85.37 -15.40 -29.70
N LEU A 221 -85.09 -15.24 -28.42
CA LEU A 221 -85.96 -15.73 -27.34
C LEU A 221 -87.29 -14.97 -27.31
N ALA A 222 -87.26 -13.64 -27.47
CA ALA A 222 -88.46 -12.82 -27.54
C ALA A 222 -89.33 -13.16 -28.78
N ASP A 223 -88.70 -13.28 -29.95
CA ASP A 223 -89.40 -13.58 -31.22
C ASP A 223 -90.02 -14.99 -31.24
N LYS A 224 -89.38 -15.98 -30.59
CA LYS A 224 -89.86 -17.37 -30.57
C LYS A 224 -90.81 -17.70 -29.42
N MET A 225 -90.97 -16.81 -28.44
CA MET A 225 -91.77 -17.06 -27.24
C MET A 225 -92.72 -15.89 -26.93
N PRO A 226 -93.68 -15.54 -27.81
CA PRO A 226 -94.63 -14.47 -27.49
C PRO A 226 -95.59 -14.82 -26.34
N ASP A 227 -95.76 -16.10 -25.96
CA ASP A 227 -96.83 -16.53 -25.04
C ASP A 227 -96.48 -17.68 -24.06
N ARG A 228 -95.31 -17.68 -23.40
CA ARG A 228 -95.13 -18.55 -22.20
C ARG A 228 -94.85 -17.76 -20.93
N LYS A 229 -95.95 -17.40 -20.27
CA LYS A 229 -96.07 -17.54 -18.82
C LYS A 229 -95.99 -19.04 -18.48
N VAL A 230 -95.44 -19.38 -17.30
CA VAL A 230 -95.32 -20.72 -16.69
C VAL A 230 -93.97 -21.42 -16.92
N GLY A 231 -93.07 -21.19 -15.95
CA GLY A 231 -92.55 -22.21 -15.04
C GLY A 231 -92.05 -23.51 -15.65
N MET A 232 -90.72 -23.64 -15.73
CA MET A 232 -90.06 -24.95 -15.73
C MET A 232 -88.98 -24.91 -14.66
N GLU A 233 -89.35 -25.23 -13.42
CA GLU A 233 -88.40 -25.65 -12.40
C GLU A 233 -87.84 -27.01 -12.81
N LEU A 234 -86.54 -27.05 -13.13
CA LEU A 234 -85.80 -28.29 -13.37
C LEU A 234 -85.68 -29.07 -12.06
N MET A 235 -86.69 -29.89 -11.77
CA MET A 235 -86.66 -30.89 -10.72
C MET A 235 -85.79 -32.08 -11.19
N ASN A 236 -84.48 -31.96 -11.03
CA ASN A 236 -83.58 -33.11 -11.09
C ASN A 236 -82.88 -33.28 -9.74
N VAL A 237 -83.64 -33.83 -8.79
CA VAL A 237 -83.12 -34.25 -7.47
C VAL A 237 -82.41 -35.58 -7.66
N ILE A 238 -81.15 -35.55 -8.10
CA ILE A 238 -80.27 -36.70 -7.98
C ILE A 238 -79.94 -36.84 -6.49
N ASN A 239 -80.52 -37.86 -5.87
CA ASN A 239 -80.36 -38.24 -4.47
C ASN A 239 -78.87 -38.58 -4.19
N ARG A 240 -78.07 -37.59 -3.78
CA ARG A 240 -76.69 -37.78 -3.33
C ARG A 240 -76.68 -38.04 -1.83
N ARG A 241 -76.83 -39.31 -1.45
CA ARG A 241 -76.54 -39.75 -0.08
C ARG A 241 -75.04 -39.92 0.10
N SER A 242 -74.37 -38.83 0.44
CA SER A 242 -73.13 -38.83 1.21
C SER A 242 -73.22 -37.66 2.18
N GLU A 243 -72.86 -37.86 3.45
CA GLU A 243 -73.13 -36.94 4.56
C GLU A 243 -72.37 -35.59 4.50
N ASP A 244 -71.70 -35.28 3.38
CA ASP A 244 -71.15 -33.95 3.10
C ASP A 244 -71.42 -33.45 1.67
N GLY A 245 -72.23 -34.12 0.84
CA GLY A 245 -72.76 -33.57 -0.44
C GLY A 245 -71.76 -33.08 -1.51
N ARG A 246 -70.45 -33.10 -1.25
CA ARG A 246 -69.41 -32.61 -2.15
C ARG A 246 -69.19 -33.64 -3.27
N ARG A 247 -69.24 -33.16 -4.53
CA ARG A 247 -68.59 -33.90 -5.63
C ARG A 247 -67.14 -34.09 -5.23
N GLY A 248 -66.59 -35.29 -5.42
CA GLY A 248 -65.14 -35.50 -5.43
C GLY A 248 -64.55 -34.71 -6.59
N THR A 249 -64.31 -33.43 -6.38
CA THR A 249 -63.41 -32.64 -7.20
C THR A 249 -62.04 -33.26 -7.01
N TRP A 250 -61.45 -33.78 -8.09
CA TRP A 250 -60.01 -33.98 -8.15
C TRP A 250 -59.36 -32.73 -7.53
N LYS A 251 -58.55 -32.91 -6.48
CA LYS A 251 -57.87 -31.81 -5.79
C LYS A 251 -56.81 -31.24 -6.72
N THR A 252 -57.25 -30.48 -7.71
CA THR A 252 -56.44 -29.68 -8.64
C THR A 252 -56.73 -28.20 -8.38
N GLY A 253 -56.81 -27.84 -7.09
CA GLY A 253 -57.04 -26.49 -6.63
C GLY A 253 -55.71 -25.75 -6.38
N PRO A 254 -55.72 -24.41 -6.38
CA PRO A 254 -54.54 -23.58 -6.11
C PRO A 254 -53.85 -23.95 -4.78
N ASP A 255 -54.61 -24.36 -3.77
CA ASP A 255 -54.11 -24.77 -2.46
C ASP A 255 -53.11 -25.94 -2.51
N LYS A 256 -53.27 -26.88 -3.45
CA LYS A 256 -52.33 -28.01 -3.61
C LYS A 256 -51.06 -27.59 -4.34
N GLN A 257 -51.17 -26.70 -5.33
CA GLN A 257 -50.00 -26.12 -5.99
C GLN A 257 -49.22 -25.23 -5.03
N GLU A 258 -49.91 -24.54 -4.11
CA GLU A 258 -49.30 -23.73 -3.07
C GLU A 258 -48.60 -24.62 -2.01
N GLU A 259 -49.20 -25.74 -1.61
CA GLU A 259 -48.58 -26.73 -0.73
C GLU A 259 -47.33 -27.37 -1.36
N GLU A 260 -47.41 -27.77 -2.64
CA GLU A 260 -46.27 -28.27 -3.42
C GLU A 260 -45.17 -27.19 -3.56
N MET A 261 -45.54 -25.93 -3.75
CA MET A 261 -44.61 -24.80 -3.80
C MET A 261 -43.91 -24.58 -2.45
N TYR A 262 -44.64 -24.60 -1.33
CA TYR A 262 -44.03 -24.48 0.00
C TYR A 262 -43.11 -25.66 0.30
N GLN A 263 -43.47 -26.86 -0.13
CA GLN A 263 -42.63 -28.05 0.07
C GLN A 263 -41.32 -27.97 -0.73
N ILE A 264 -41.37 -27.49 -1.98
CA ILE A 264 -40.17 -27.22 -2.79
C ILE A 264 -39.33 -26.11 -2.17
N LEU A 265 -39.96 -25.05 -1.66
CA LEU A 265 -39.25 -23.95 -1.01
C LEU A 265 -38.49 -24.43 0.24
N ILE A 266 -39.16 -25.20 1.10
CA ILE A 266 -38.57 -25.80 2.31
C ILE A 266 -37.40 -26.72 1.91
N SER A 267 -37.59 -27.61 0.93
CA SER A 267 -36.52 -28.50 0.43
C SER A 267 -35.30 -27.71 -0.05
N ASN A 268 -35.51 -26.63 -0.83
CA ASN A 268 -34.40 -25.79 -1.29
C ASN A 268 -33.68 -25.09 -0.12
N TYR A 269 -34.41 -24.66 0.92
CA TYR A 269 -33.79 -24.08 2.11
C TYR A 269 -33.00 -25.12 2.92
N GLU A 270 -33.51 -26.35 3.04
CA GLU A 270 -32.82 -27.46 3.69
C GLU A 270 -31.55 -27.85 2.93
N ASP A 271 -31.61 -27.97 1.61
CA ASP A 271 -30.46 -28.25 0.75
C ASP A 271 -29.41 -27.15 0.87
N ARG A 272 -29.83 -25.88 0.79
CA ARG A 272 -28.94 -24.72 0.96
C ARG A 272 -28.28 -24.69 2.34
N GLN A 273 -29.03 -25.06 3.38
CA GLN A 273 -28.50 -25.15 4.73
C GLN A 273 -27.47 -26.27 4.86
N GLN A 274 -27.69 -27.43 4.23
CA GLN A 274 -26.72 -28.52 4.19
C GLN A 274 -25.43 -28.12 3.47
N GLU A 275 -25.53 -27.47 2.30
CA GLU A 275 -24.38 -26.93 1.57
C GLU A 275 -23.57 -25.97 2.44
N LEU A 276 -24.24 -25.05 3.14
CA LEU A 276 -23.56 -24.10 4.04
C LEU A 276 -22.86 -24.79 5.21
N ILE A 277 -23.47 -25.82 5.78
CA ILE A 277 -22.85 -26.60 6.86
C ILE A 277 -21.61 -27.34 6.34
N GLN A 278 -21.69 -27.92 5.14
CA GLN A 278 -20.56 -28.59 4.49
C GLN A 278 -19.42 -27.60 4.21
N GLU A 279 -19.70 -26.48 3.55
CA GLU A 279 -18.71 -25.44 3.25
C GLU A 279 -18.05 -24.91 4.54
N ASN A 280 -18.85 -24.71 5.61
CA ASN A 280 -18.31 -24.30 6.90
C ASN A 280 -17.36 -25.35 7.51
N GLY A 281 -17.67 -26.64 7.32
CA GLY A 281 -16.79 -27.75 7.69
C GLY A 281 -15.47 -27.72 6.92
N GLU A 282 -15.54 -27.61 5.60
CA GLU A 282 -14.37 -27.54 4.71
C GLU A 282 -13.49 -26.32 5.03
N LEU A 283 -14.09 -25.17 5.32
CA LEU A 283 -13.37 -23.96 5.75
C LEU A 283 -12.65 -24.15 7.08
N ARG A 284 -13.30 -24.81 8.06
CA ARG A 284 -12.65 -25.14 9.34
C ARG A 284 -11.48 -26.10 9.16
N ASP A 285 -11.63 -27.10 8.30
CA ASP A 285 -10.56 -28.05 7.99
C ASP A 285 -9.38 -27.38 7.28
N CYS A 286 -9.67 -26.49 6.33
CA CYS A 286 -8.66 -25.67 5.65
C CYS A 286 -7.90 -24.78 6.64
N LEU A 287 -8.63 -24.11 7.55
CA LEU A 287 -8.04 -23.25 8.58
C LEU A 287 -7.15 -24.05 9.55
N LEU A 288 -7.59 -25.25 9.96
CA LEU A 288 -6.77 -26.16 10.76
C LEU A 288 -5.52 -26.63 10.00
N SER A 289 -5.62 -26.89 8.69
CA SER A 289 -4.47 -27.25 7.85
C SER A 289 -3.45 -26.11 7.79
N LEU A 290 -3.91 -24.89 7.51
CA LEU A 290 -3.06 -23.70 7.48
C LEU A 290 -2.41 -23.44 8.84
N GLN A 291 -3.15 -23.59 9.94
CA GLN A 291 -2.59 -23.46 11.29
C GLN A 291 -1.48 -24.49 11.55
N ARG A 292 -1.66 -25.75 11.12
CA ARG A 292 -0.62 -26.79 11.24
C ARG A 292 0.61 -26.43 10.42
N GLU A 293 0.45 -25.96 9.19
CA GLU A 293 1.56 -25.54 8.32
C GLU A 293 2.32 -24.35 8.90
N LEU A 294 1.61 -23.31 9.36
CA LEU A 294 2.20 -22.16 10.03
C LEU A 294 2.96 -22.57 11.29
N SER A 295 2.39 -23.48 12.09
CA SER A 295 3.06 -24.00 13.28
C SER A 295 4.32 -24.79 12.93
N ALA A 296 4.29 -25.57 11.84
CA ALA A 296 5.45 -26.32 11.35
C ALA A 296 6.55 -25.39 10.81
N LEU A 297 6.17 -24.35 10.06
CA LEU A 297 7.10 -23.31 9.59
C LEU A 297 7.71 -22.54 10.76
N HIS A 298 6.90 -22.14 11.73
CA HIS A 298 7.39 -21.43 12.92
C HIS A 298 8.41 -22.26 13.71
N LYS A 299 8.16 -23.56 13.89
CA LYS A 299 9.13 -24.49 14.50
C LYS A 299 10.42 -24.57 13.69
N ARG A 300 10.34 -24.76 12.36
CA ARG A 300 11.53 -24.79 11.49
C ARG A 300 12.34 -23.50 11.55
N THR A 301 11.69 -22.34 11.58
CA THR A 301 12.39 -21.05 11.72
C THR A 301 13.03 -20.88 13.10
N ALA A 302 12.38 -21.38 14.16
CA ALA A 302 12.95 -21.37 15.50
C ALA A 302 14.19 -22.28 15.58
N ASP A 303 14.12 -23.48 15.02
CA ASP A 303 15.24 -24.44 14.97
C ASP A 303 16.42 -23.88 14.14
N LEU A 304 16.16 -23.23 13.01
CA LEU A 304 17.19 -22.54 12.21
C LEU A 304 17.84 -21.38 12.98
N SER A 305 17.04 -20.61 13.73
CA SER A 305 17.57 -19.53 14.57
C SER A 305 18.41 -20.06 15.74
N ALA A 306 18.03 -21.18 16.36
CA ALA A 306 18.79 -21.81 17.44
C ALA A 306 20.11 -22.43 16.94
N THR A 307 20.10 -23.02 15.74
CA THR A 307 21.31 -23.59 15.12
C THR A 307 22.30 -22.50 14.67
N SER A 308 21.80 -21.32 14.27
CA SER A 308 22.64 -20.17 13.94
C SER A 308 23.32 -19.54 15.16
N VAL A 309 22.74 -19.67 16.35
CA VAL A 309 23.31 -19.14 17.62
C VAL A 309 24.32 -20.13 18.24
N ALA A 310 24.22 -21.42 17.94
CA ALA A 310 25.13 -22.45 18.44
C ALA A 310 26.43 -22.59 17.61
N ASN A 311 26.52 -21.96 16.44
CA ASN A 311 27.69 -21.99 15.53
C ASN A 311 28.52 -20.69 15.56
N VAL A 312 28.36 -19.86 16.59
CA VAL A 312 29.22 -18.71 16.93
C VAL A 312 29.80 -18.96 18.32
#